data_AF-A0A843BPS8-F1
#
_entry.id   AF-A0A843BPS8-F1
#
_cell.length_a   1.000
_cell.length_b   1.000
_cell.length_c   1.000
_cell.angle_alpha   90.00
_cell.angle_beta   90.00
_cell.angle_gamma   90.00
#
_symmetry.space_group_name_H-M   'P 1'
#
loop_
_entity.id
_entity.type
_entity.pdbx_description
1 polymer ?
#
loop_
_entity_poly.entity_id
_entity_poly.type
_entity_poly.pdbx_seq_one_letter_code
_entity_poly.pdbx_strand_id
1 'polypeptide(L)'
;MSFFIIRGGFFGFEYTYKVFWILVALAACIYDWRKNKRRDYFWIFLIGSFLYIGAEVGMFFSGARTFTDRFIFGIDISNLHWFTIPVAAIADVPVIAVFCLFIGDRLMNKETRKAGWIFFSLYMIGKNVIQYAVLAILGYKFTSIDVGNPDIFARRDMLDLATVFSIAGMVVLTIVWLFFASKDARKRVLFMFLMTVAFMSTWSLGEWLTGQRWIETGADPTWTLAIPAYQFVFFAYDIVVEMGLFTLSFLAILYIFRSIRGRLRKDISESKTVEVTNETG
;
A
#
# COMPACT_ATOMS: atom_id res chain seq x y z
N MET A 1 2.74 -26.66 4.66
CA MET A 1 1.53 -26.08 5.24
C MET A 1 1.42 -24.67 4.71
N SER A 2 0.39 -24.36 3.92
CA SER A 2 0.19 -23.04 3.32
C SER A 2 -0.75 -22.20 4.19
N PHE A 3 -0.51 -20.89 4.19
CA PHE A 3 -1.31 -19.92 4.93
C PHE A 3 -1.84 -18.88 3.97
N PHE A 4 -3.15 -18.68 3.97
CA PHE A 4 -3.82 -17.78 3.06
C PHE A 4 -4.46 -16.65 3.82
N ILE A 5 -4.20 -15.41 3.39
CA ILE A 5 -4.98 -14.27 3.85
C ILE A 5 -6.19 -14.13 2.94
N ILE A 6 -7.36 -14.11 3.57
CA ILE A 6 -8.63 -13.98 2.90
C ILE A 6 -9.13 -12.56 3.01
N ARG A 7 -9.62 -12.02 1.90
CA ARG A 7 -10.41 -10.79 1.88
C ARG A 7 -11.81 -11.13 1.39
N GLY A 8 -12.71 -11.31 2.35
CA GLY A 8 -14.11 -11.64 2.13
C GLY A 8 -14.99 -10.42 1.87
N GLY A 9 -16.22 -10.73 1.46
CA GLY A 9 -17.32 -9.80 1.22
C GLY A 9 -16.96 -8.55 0.40
N PHE A 10 -17.42 -7.40 0.87
CA PHE A 10 -17.48 -6.17 0.10
C PHE A 10 -16.13 -5.64 -0.40
N PHE A 11 -15.09 -5.78 0.42
CA PHE A 11 -13.77 -5.25 0.06
C PHE A 11 -13.12 -6.03 -1.09
N GLY A 12 -13.43 -7.32 -1.20
CA GLY A 12 -12.99 -8.17 -2.30
C GLY A 12 -13.59 -7.72 -3.63
N PHE A 13 -14.93 -7.65 -3.71
CA PHE A 13 -15.63 -7.45 -4.98
C PHE A 13 -15.91 -5.99 -5.36
N GLU A 14 -16.04 -5.03 -4.43
CA GLU A 14 -16.43 -3.67 -4.80
C GLU A 14 -15.22 -2.80 -5.15
N TYR A 15 -15.22 -2.29 -6.39
CA TYR A 15 -14.16 -1.46 -6.95
C TYR A 15 -14.45 0.03 -6.93
N THR A 16 -15.71 0.44 -6.72
CA THR A 16 -16.09 1.85 -6.63
C THR A 16 -15.31 2.59 -5.54
N TYR A 17 -15.20 1.99 -4.36
CA TYR A 17 -14.46 2.58 -3.23
C TYR A 17 -12.95 2.62 -3.50
N LYS A 18 -12.41 1.61 -4.19
CA LYS A 18 -11.00 1.56 -4.59
C LYS A 18 -10.68 2.73 -5.53
N VAL A 19 -11.50 2.94 -6.56
CA VAL A 19 -11.35 4.08 -7.48
C VAL A 19 -11.50 5.41 -6.75
N PHE A 20 -12.49 5.54 -5.86
CA PHE A 20 -12.67 6.76 -5.06
C PHE A 20 -11.42 7.12 -4.26
N TRP A 21 -10.82 6.17 -3.53
CA TRP A 21 -9.62 6.43 -2.73
C TRP A 21 -8.39 6.74 -3.59
N ILE A 22 -8.26 6.13 -4.77
CA ILE A 22 -7.24 6.49 -5.76
C ILE A 22 -7.38 7.96 -6.17
N LEU A 23 -8.60 8.42 -6.47
CA LEU A 23 -8.86 9.81 -6.84
C LEU A 23 -8.55 10.77 -5.70
N VAL A 24 -8.90 10.43 -4.45
CA VAL A 24 -8.55 11.24 -3.26
C VAL A 24 -7.04 11.33 -3.07
N ALA A 25 -6.30 10.23 -3.28
CA ALA A 25 -4.84 10.22 -3.17
C ALA A 25 -4.20 11.09 -4.26
N LEU A 26 -4.68 10.99 -5.51
CA LEU A 26 -4.24 11.85 -6.61
C LEU A 26 -4.53 13.32 -6.32
N ALA A 27 -5.71 13.65 -5.79
CA ALA A 27 -6.06 15.01 -5.39
C ALA A 27 -5.11 15.54 -4.30
N ALA A 28 -4.77 14.73 -3.30
CA ALA A 28 -3.80 15.09 -2.26
C ALA A 28 -2.40 15.34 -2.84
N CYS A 29 -1.95 14.51 -3.78
CA CYS A 29 -0.69 14.69 -4.51
C CYS A 29 -0.69 16.01 -5.30
N ILE A 30 -1.75 16.29 -6.06
CA ILE A 30 -1.90 17.52 -6.86
C ILE A 30 -1.96 18.76 -5.96
N TYR A 31 -2.70 18.68 -4.84
CA TYR A 31 -2.80 19.75 -3.86
C TYR A 31 -1.43 20.13 -3.31
N ASP A 32 -0.63 19.15 -2.85
CA ASP A 32 0.66 19.44 -2.25
C ASP A 32 1.71 19.87 -3.28
N TRP A 33 1.63 19.34 -4.50
CA TRP A 33 2.43 19.83 -5.61
C TRP A 33 2.10 21.31 -5.87
N ARG A 34 0.82 21.67 -6.04
CA ARG A 34 0.44 23.05 -6.38
C ARG A 34 0.82 24.04 -5.27
N LYS A 35 0.48 23.72 -4.02
CA LYS A 35 0.62 24.61 -2.85
C LYS A 35 2.05 24.67 -2.32
N ASN A 36 2.71 23.52 -2.15
CA ASN A 36 4.02 23.43 -1.48
C ASN A 36 5.17 23.10 -2.44
N LYS A 37 4.91 22.92 -3.74
CA LYS A 37 5.88 22.48 -4.78
C LYS A 37 6.57 21.15 -4.46
N ARG A 38 6.07 20.39 -3.48
CA ARG A 38 6.57 19.07 -3.11
C ARG A 38 5.99 18.03 -4.07
N ARG A 39 6.87 17.35 -4.81
CA ARG A 39 6.49 16.31 -5.79
C ARG A 39 6.65 14.90 -5.23
N ASP A 40 7.13 14.77 -4.00
CA ASP A 40 7.50 13.48 -3.39
C ASP A 40 6.33 12.52 -3.37
N TYR A 41 5.15 13.00 -2.94
CA TYR A 41 3.95 12.17 -2.87
C TYR A 41 3.52 11.64 -4.24
N PHE A 42 3.59 12.49 -5.27
CA PHE A 42 3.27 12.09 -6.64
C PHE A 42 4.24 11.01 -7.15
N TRP A 43 5.55 11.16 -6.88
CA TRP A 43 6.53 10.17 -7.29
C TRP A 43 6.39 8.85 -6.52
N ILE A 44 6.08 8.90 -5.23
CA ILE A 44 5.82 7.71 -4.42
C ILE A 44 4.56 6.99 -4.90
N PHE A 45 3.50 7.74 -5.20
CA PHE A 45 2.30 7.19 -5.81
C PHE A 45 2.63 6.47 -7.11
N LEU A 46 3.39 7.11 -8.00
CA LEU A 46 3.75 6.55 -9.30
C LEU A 46 4.64 5.31 -9.18
N ILE A 47 5.76 5.40 -8.45
CA ILE A 47 6.72 4.30 -8.25
C ILE A 47 6.02 3.13 -7.55
N GLY A 48 5.29 3.42 -6.46
CA GLY A 48 4.55 2.40 -5.73
C GLY A 48 3.52 1.72 -6.61
N SER A 49 2.78 2.48 -7.43
CA SER A 49 1.81 1.92 -8.37
C SER A 49 2.47 0.94 -9.34
N PHE A 50 3.55 1.33 -10.02
CA PHE A 50 4.23 0.44 -10.97
C PHE A 50 4.76 -0.84 -10.31
N LEU A 51 5.43 -0.71 -9.15
CA LEU A 51 5.97 -1.86 -8.44
C LEU A 51 4.87 -2.81 -7.97
N TYR A 52 3.81 -2.27 -7.37
CA TYR A 52 2.75 -3.09 -6.79
C TYR A 52 1.82 -3.69 -7.84
N ILE A 53 1.58 -2.98 -8.96
CA ILE A 53 0.91 -3.57 -10.13
C ILE A 53 1.72 -4.75 -10.65
N GLY A 54 3.04 -4.61 -10.79
CA GLY A 54 3.91 -5.70 -11.22
C GLY A 54 3.83 -6.91 -10.28
N ALA A 55 3.81 -6.68 -8.97
CA ALA A 55 3.67 -7.74 -7.97
C ALA A 55 2.31 -8.45 -8.07
N GLU A 56 1.19 -7.71 -8.15
CA GLU A 56 -0.15 -8.29 -8.27
C GLU A 56 -0.33 -9.05 -9.59
N VAL A 57 0.23 -8.54 -10.70
CA VAL A 57 0.24 -9.24 -11.99
C VAL A 57 1.05 -10.55 -11.89
N GLY A 58 2.23 -10.51 -11.26
CA GLY A 58 3.04 -11.71 -11.05
C GLY A 58 2.32 -12.77 -10.20
N MET A 59 1.73 -12.35 -9.08
CA MET A 59 0.96 -13.26 -8.22
C MET A 59 -0.25 -13.85 -8.96
N PHE A 60 -0.96 -13.04 -9.76
CA PHE A 60 -2.09 -13.51 -10.56
C PHE A 60 -1.67 -14.59 -11.57
N PHE A 61 -0.60 -14.36 -12.35
CA PHE A 61 -0.13 -15.35 -13.33
C PHE A 61 0.48 -16.61 -12.70
N SER A 62 1.02 -16.52 -11.48
CA SER A 62 1.52 -17.68 -10.74
C SER A 62 0.44 -18.52 -10.08
N GLY A 63 -0.81 -18.03 -10.04
CA GLY A 63 -1.91 -18.66 -9.30
C GLY A 63 -1.90 -18.40 -7.79
N ALA A 64 -0.92 -17.65 -7.26
CA ALA A 64 -0.83 -17.28 -5.84
C ALA A 64 -1.92 -16.29 -5.39
N ARG A 65 -2.64 -15.66 -6.34
CA ARG A 65 -3.70 -14.69 -6.11
C ARG A 65 -4.89 -15.00 -7.01
N THR A 66 -6.06 -15.21 -6.40
CA THR A 66 -7.33 -15.38 -7.13
C THR A 66 -8.26 -14.20 -6.92
N PHE A 67 -9.05 -13.89 -7.94
CA PHE A 67 -10.09 -12.88 -7.92
C PHE A 67 -11.33 -13.43 -8.65
N THR A 68 -12.41 -13.71 -7.93
CA THR A 68 -13.68 -14.18 -8.51
C THR A 68 -14.51 -13.00 -8.98
N ASP A 69 -15.40 -12.47 -8.16
CA ASP A 69 -16.36 -11.45 -8.59
C ASP A 69 -15.86 -10.03 -8.32
N ARG A 70 -16.11 -9.13 -9.27
CA ARG A 70 -15.69 -7.72 -9.20
C ARG A 70 -16.74 -6.82 -9.81
N PHE A 71 -17.18 -5.83 -9.06
CA PHE A 71 -18.21 -4.88 -9.47
C PHE A 71 -17.72 -3.44 -9.33
N ILE A 72 -18.15 -2.57 -10.26
CA ILE A 72 -18.00 -1.12 -10.15
C ILE A 72 -19.34 -0.46 -10.47
N PHE A 73 -19.86 0.35 -9.56
CA PHE A 73 -21.21 0.93 -9.65
C PHE A 73 -22.30 -0.11 -9.99
N GLY A 74 -22.17 -1.33 -9.45
CA GLY A 74 -23.09 -2.45 -9.73
C GLY A 74 -22.89 -3.15 -11.08
N ILE A 75 -21.92 -2.73 -11.90
CA ILE A 75 -21.56 -3.36 -13.17
C ILE A 75 -20.49 -4.41 -12.93
N ASP A 76 -20.74 -5.65 -13.37
CA ASP A 76 -19.75 -6.73 -13.34
C ASP A 76 -18.57 -6.42 -14.28
N ILE A 77 -17.37 -6.38 -13.70
CA ILE A 77 -16.10 -6.12 -14.39
C ILE A 77 -15.12 -7.28 -14.18
N SER A 78 -15.60 -8.46 -13.81
CA SER A 78 -14.79 -9.62 -13.45
C SER A 78 -13.82 -10.02 -14.56
N ASN A 79 -14.24 -9.87 -15.82
CA ASN A 79 -13.43 -10.21 -16.99
C ASN A 79 -12.42 -9.12 -17.41
N LEU A 80 -12.47 -7.93 -16.79
CA LEU A 80 -11.58 -6.80 -17.12
C LEU A 80 -10.31 -6.82 -16.26
N HIS A 81 -9.50 -7.87 -16.38
CA HIS A 81 -8.27 -8.03 -15.59
C HIS A 81 -7.28 -6.85 -15.75
N TRP A 82 -7.19 -6.28 -16.96
CA TRP A 82 -6.35 -5.12 -17.25
C TRP A 82 -6.72 -3.87 -16.43
N PHE A 83 -7.97 -3.78 -15.94
CA PHE A 83 -8.45 -2.69 -15.10
C PHE A 83 -8.47 -3.10 -13.63
N THR A 84 -8.98 -4.29 -13.33
CA THR A 84 -9.21 -4.75 -11.96
C THR A 84 -7.92 -5.08 -11.20
N ILE A 85 -6.88 -5.60 -11.87
CA ILE A 85 -5.60 -5.84 -11.21
C ILE A 85 -4.94 -4.50 -10.84
N PRO A 86 -4.79 -3.52 -11.75
CA PRO A 86 -4.21 -2.24 -11.38
C PRO A 86 -5.00 -1.47 -10.33
N VAL A 87 -6.33 -1.44 -10.41
CA VAL A 87 -7.13 -0.72 -9.41
C VAL A 87 -6.98 -1.34 -8.02
N ALA A 88 -6.97 -2.68 -7.92
CA ALA A 88 -6.73 -3.35 -6.64
C ALA A 88 -5.32 -3.04 -6.11
N ALA A 89 -4.31 -3.11 -6.98
CA ALA A 89 -2.93 -2.83 -6.61
C ALA A 89 -2.74 -1.40 -6.10
N ILE A 90 -3.25 -0.41 -6.83
CA ILE A 90 -3.06 1.01 -6.52
C ILE A 90 -3.86 1.42 -5.28
N ALA A 91 -5.10 0.94 -5.14
CA ALA A 91 -5.98 1.33 -4.04
C ALA A 91 -5.50 0.83 -2.66
N ASP A 92 -4.69 -0.22 -2.64
CA ASP A 92 -4.07 -0.72 -1.41
C ASP A 92 -2.80 0.06 -1.09
N VAL A 93 -1.64 -0.42 -1.56
CA VAL A 93 -0.36 -0.03 -0.99
C VAL A 93 0.07 1.39 -1.40
N PRO A 94 0.00 1.79 -2.69
CA PRO A 94 0.40 3.14 -3.12
C PRO A 94 -0.46 4.25 -2.50
N VAL A 95 -1.78 4.07 -2.43
CA VAL A 95 -2.68 5.03 -1.77
C VAL A 95 -2.32 5.18 -0.29
N ILE A 96 -2.09 4.07 0.41
CA ILE A 96 -1.71 4.08 1.83
C ILE A 96 -0.35 4.76 2.01
N ALA A 97 0.63 4.48 1.14
CA ALA A 97 1.93 5.12 1.16
C ALA A 97 1.82 6.65 1.13
N VAL A 98 1.03 7.16 0.19
CA VAL A 98 0.79 8.60 0.01
C VAL A 98 0.13 9.20 1.24
N PHE A 99 -0.96 8.61 1.73
CA PHE A 99 -1.67 9.17 2.88
C PHE A 99 -0.85 9.11 4.16
N CYS A 100 -0.17 7.99 4.43
CA CYS A 100 0.65 7.86 5.62
C CYS A 100 1.82 8.84 5.62
N LEU A 101 2.45 9.06 4.47
CA LEU A 101 3.49 10.07 4.34
C LEU A 101 2.94 11.50 4.44
N PHE A 102 1.81 11.78 3.80
CA PHE A 102 1.16 13.09 3.81
C PHE A 102 0.72 13.51 5.23
N ILE A 103 0.20 12.56 6.00
CA ILE A 103 -0.18 12.74 7.40
C ILE A 103 1.07 12.84 8.27
N GLY A 104 2.03 11.93 8.10
CA GLY A 104 3.31 11.92 8.82
C GLY A 104 4.03 13.27 8.72
N ASP A 105 4.18 13.80 7.51
CA ASP A 105 4.80 15.10 7.25
C ASP A 105 4.06 16.25 7.98
N ARG A 106 2.73 16.17 8.12
CA ARG A 106 1.93 17.17 8.85
C ARG A 106 2.03 17.05 10.35
N LEU A 107 2.11 15.83 10.88
CA LEU A 107 2.24 15.58 12.32
C LEU A 107 3.60 16.01 12.86
N MET A 108 4.64 15.92 12.02
CA MET A 108 5.99 16.39 12.34
C MET A 108 6.05 17.90 12.56
N ASN A 109 5.33 18.69 11.76
CA ASN A 109 5.32 20.15 11.88
C ASN A 109 4.23 20.62 12.85
N LYS A 110 4.62 21.41 13.87
CA LYS A 110 3.73 21.94 14.92
C LYS A 110 2.54 22.73 14.34
N GLU A 111 2.76 23.52 13.29
CA GLU A 111 1.72 24.36 12.69
C GLU A 111 0.65 23.55 11.96
N THR A 112 1.05 22.45 11.31
CA THR A 112 0.15 21.60 10.52
C THR A 112 -0.36 20.38 11.28
N ARG A 113 0.12 20.14 12.50
CA ARG A 113 -0.17 18.92 13.28
C ARG A 113 -1.66 18.71 13.49
N LYS A 114 -2.40 19.78 13.84
CA LYS A 114 -3.86 19.71 14.01
C LYS A 114 -4.55 19.26 12.72
N ALA A 115 -4.15 19.82 11.58
CA ALA A 115 -4.69 19.43 10.27
C ALA A 115 -4.33 17.98 9.92
N GLY A 116 -3.13 17.51 10.29
CA GLY A 116 -2.72 16.12 10.15
C GLY A 116 -3.63 15.16 10.92
N TRP A 117 -3.91 15.46 12.20
CA TRP A 117 -4.83 14.66 13.01
C TRP A 117 -6.27 14.70 12.49
N ILE A 118 -6.77 15.86 12.06
CA ILE A 118 -8.11 15.96 11.47
C ILE A 118 -8.20 15.08 10.21
N PHE A 119 -7.22 15.17 9.32
CA PHE A 119 -7.20 14.35 8.10
C PHE A 119 -7.11 12.86 8.42
N PHE A 120 -6.26 12.46 9.38
CA PHE A 120 -6.19 11.08 9.85
C PHE A 120 -7.54 10.60 10.39
N SER A 121 -8.17 11.36 11.28
CA SER A 121 -9.48 10.99 11.85
C SER A 121 -10.57 10.91 10.80
N LEU A 122 -10.66 11.87 9.88
CA LEU A 122 -11.63 11.84 8.78
C LEU A 122 -11.43 10.63 7.87
N TYR A 123 -10.17 10.32 7.56
CA TYR A 123 -9.84 9.13 6.78
C TYR A 123 -10.27 7.86 7.52
N MET A 124 -9.92 7.76 8.81
CA MET A 124 -10.23 6.61 9.65
C MET A 124 -11.74 6.37 9.78
N ILE A 125 -12.51 7.45 9.99
CA ILE A 125 -13.98 7.41 10.03
C ILE A 125 -14.55 7.05 8.66
N GLY A 126 -14.06 7.69 7.59
CA GLY A 126 -14.52 7.43 6.23
C GLY A 126 -14.33 5.96 5.83
N LYS A 127 -13.14 5.40 6.08
CA LYS A 127 -12.81 4.03 5.70
C LYS A 127 -13.40 2.98 6.64
N ASN A 128 -13.36 3.18 7.96
CA ASN A 128 -13.73 2.12 8.93
C ASN A 128 -15.12 2.27 9.54
N VAL A 129 -15.80 3.42 9.36
CA VAL A 129 -17.14 3.62 9.92
C VAL A 129 -18.13 3.86 8.80
N ILE A 130 -17.92 4.88 7.98
CA ILE A 130 -18.87 5.26 6.92
C ILE A 130 -19.02 4.12 5.91
N GLN A 131 -17.92 3.49 5.49
CA GLN A 131 -17.96 2.36 4.57
C GLN A 131 -18.88 1.23 5.11
N TYR A 132 -18.65 0.76 6.33
CA TYR A 132 -19.46 -0.32 6.92
C TYR A 132 -20.89 0.11 7.22
N ALA A 133 -21.11 1.37 7.62
CA ALA A 133 -22.45 1.91 7.84
C ALA A 133 -23.27 1.95 6.54
N VAL A 134 -22.68 2.42 5.44
CA VAL A 134 -23.32 2.41 4.12
C VAL A 134 -23.67 0.97 3.72
N LEU A 135 -22.76 0.04 3.94
CA LEU A 135 -23.01 -1.37 3.63
C LEU A 135 -24.10 -2.00 4.48
N ALA A 136 -24.17 -1.66 5.77
CA ALA A 136 -25.25 -2.08 6.64
C ALA A 136 -26.61 -1.56 6.13
N ILE A 137 -26.67 -0.30 5.70
CA ILE A 137 -27.87 0.33 5.13
C ILE A 137 -28.28 -0.38 3.83
N LEU A 138 -27.31 -0.79 3.01
CA LEU A 138 -27.55 -1.56 1.78
C LEU A 138 -27.91 -3.03 2.03
N GLY A 139 -28.03 -3.47 3.29
CA GLY A 139 -28.50 -4.80 3.66
C GLY A 139 -27.41 -5.87 3.74
N TYR A 140 -26.12 -5.50 3.64
CA TYR A 140 -25.02 -6.45 3.80
C TYR A 140 -24.89 -6.90 5.27
N LYS A 141 -24.62 -8.19 5.47
CA LYS A 141 -24.38 -8.81 6.78
C LYS A 141 -22.88 -9.08 6.97
N PHE A 142 -22.34 -8.75 8.14
CA PHE A 142 -20.89 -8.75 8.42
C PHE A 142 -20.45 -9.85 9.40
N THR A 143 -21.08 -11.03 9.39
CA THR A 143 -20.85 -12.02 10.46
C THR A 143 -20.61 -13.44 9.98
N SER A 144 -20.52 -13.71 8.68
CA SER A 144 -20.20 -15.05 8.18
C SER A 144 -18.76 -15.11 7.67
N ILE A 145 -17.84 -15.56 8.53
CA ILE A 145 -16.56 -16.11 8.06
C ILE A 145 -16.91 -17.40 7.32
N ASP A 146 -16.63 -17.44 6.02
CA ASP A 146 -17.00 -18.55 5.15
C ASP A 146 -15.76 -19.36 4.77
N VAL A 147 -15.29 -20.17 5.73
CA VAL A 147 -14.01 -20.87 5.64
C VAL A 147 -14.05 -21.90 4.51
N GLY A 148 -13.06 -21.84 3.62
CA GLY A 148 -12.90 -22.82 2.55
C GLY A 148 -13.92 -22.71 1.42
N ASN A 149 -14.74 -21.65 1.39
CA ASN A 149 -15.57 -21.37 0.23
C ASN A 149 -14.67 -21.12 -1.00
N PRO A 150 -14.89 -21.82 -2.14
CA PRO A 150 -14.12 -21.60 -3.37
C PRO A 150 -14.43 -20.26 -4.04
N ASP A 151 -15.60 -19.67 -3.79
CA ASP A 151 -16.10 -18.43 -4.41
C ASP A 151 -15.67 -17.16 -3.65
N ILE A 152 -14.74 -17.29 -2.69
CA ILE A 152 -14.20 -16.15 -1.94
C ILE A 152 -13.53 -15.15 -2.90
N PHE A 153 -13.92 -13.88 -2.77
CA PHE A 153 -13.53 -12.79 -3.67
C PHE A 153 -12.02 -12.58 -3.85
N ALA A 154 -11.22 -12.80 -2.79
CA ALA A 154 -9.76 -12.83 -2.93
C ALA A 154 -9.08 -13.71 -1.87
N ARG A 155 -8.29 -14.67 -2.35
CA ARG A 155 -7.38 -15.51 -1.56
C ARG A 155 -5.95 -15.24 -2.01
N ARG A 156 -5.02 -15.03 -1.06
CA ARG A 156 -3.59 -14.84 -1.34
C ARG A 156 -2.74 -15.70 -0.42
N ASP A 157 -1.83 -16.47 -1.00
CA ASP A 157 -0.80 -17.21 -0.25
C ASP A 157 0.18 -16.22 0.38
N MET A 158 0.34 -16.27 1.70
CA MET A 158 1.23 -15.39 2.45
C MET A 158 2.69 -15.84 2.43
N LEU A 159 2.93 -17.10 2.05
CA LEU A 159 4.26 -17.73 2.04
C LEU A 159 4.75 -18.03 0.62
N ASP A 160 4.10 -17.48 -0.41
CA ASP A 160 4.60 -17.54 -1.77
C ASP A 160 6.04 -17.01 -1.84
N LEU A 161 6.97 -17.86 -2.29
CA LEU A 161 8.40 -17.57 -2.23
C LEU A 161 8.76 -16.34 -3.06
N ALA A 162 8.15 -16.16 -4.23
CA ALA A 162 8.43 -15.01 -5.08
C ALA A 162 8.03 -13.71 -4.38
N THR A 163 6.87 -13.70 -3.73
CA THR A 163 6.36 -12.58 -2.95
C THR A 163 7.25 -12.30 -1.74
N VAL A 164 7.60 -13.33 -0.95
CA VAL A 164 8.45 -13.20 0.24
C VAL A 164 9.85 -12.68 -0.12
N PHE A 165 10.50 -13.22 -1.15
CA PHE A 165 11.82 -12.73 -1.59
C PHE A 165 11.75 -11.30 -2.12
N SER A 166 10.68 -10.94 -2.85
CA SER A 166 10.49 -9.57 -3.36
C SER A 166 10.32 -8.58 -2.21
N ILE A 167 9.52 -8.92 -1.20
CA ILE A 167 9.34 -8.10 0.00
C ILE A 167 10.66 -7.98 0.75
N ALA A 168 11.35 -9.10 1.00
CA ALA A 168 12.63 -9.10 1.69
C ALA A 168 13.67 -8.21 0.99
N GLY A 169 13.77 -8.28 -0.35
CA GLY A 169 14.65 -7.43 -1.13
C GLY A 169 14.34 -5.93 -0.96
N MET A 170 13.05 -5.55 -1.02
CA MET A 170 12.62 -4.16 -0.84
C MET A 170 12.83 -3.65 0.60
N VAL A 171 12.63 -4.51 1.60
CA VAL A 171 12.89 -4.19 3.00
C VAL A 171 14.40 -4.02 3.24
N VAL A 172 15.24 -4.92 2.73
CA VAL A 172 16.70 -4.81 2.82
C VAL A 172 17.19 -3.52 2.15
N LEU A 173 16.68 -3.20 0.96
CA LEU A 173 17.01 -1.95 0.27
C LEU A 173 16.66 -0.72 1.13
N THR A 174 15.50 -0.74 1.79
CA THR A 174 15.07 0.33 2.70
C THR A 174 16.02 0.46 3.88
N ILE A 175 16.36 -0.65 4.53
CA ILE A 175 17.26 -0.69 5.70
C ILE A 175 18.64 -0.16 5.32
N VAL A 176 19.22 -0.66 4.22
CA VAL A 176 20.51 -0.19 3.70
C VAL A 176 20.47 1.30 3.42
N TRP A 177 19.43 1.79 2.75
CA TRP A 177 19.28 3.22 2.49
C TRP A 177 19.18 4.05 3.77
N LEU A 178 18.46 3.57 4.81
CA LEU A 178 18.33 4.26 6.09
C LEU A 178 19.68 4.47 6.79
N PHE A 179 20.63 3.54 6.66
CA PHE A 179 21.98 3.70 7.20
C PHE A 179 22.72 4.91 6.61
N PHE A 180 22.45 5.26 5.36
CA PHE A 180 23.08 6.40 4.68
C PHE A 180 22.19 7.66 4.65
N ALA A 181 20.92 7.53 5.03
CA ALA A 181 19.97 8.63 5.01
C ALA A 181 20.28 9.69 6.08
N SER A 182 19.94 10.95 5.78
CA SER A 182 20.05 12.07 6.73
C SER A 182 19.08 11.91 7.91
N LYS A 183 19.36 12.61 9.02
CA LYS A 183 18.49 12.60 10.22
C LYS A 183 17.04 12.96 9.89
N ASP A 184 16.81 13.91 9.00
CA ASP A 184 15.46 14.35 8.63
C ASP A 184 14.74 13.31 7.77
N ALA A 185 15.44 12.67 6.84
CA ALA A 185 14.88 11.57 6.05
C ALA A 185 14.49 10.39 6.95
N ARG A 186 15.35 10.02 7.93
CA ARG A 186 15.04 8.96 8.91
C ARG A 186 13.81 9.28 9.75
N LYS A 187 13.69 10.51 10.24
CA LYS A 187 12.49 10.95 10.99
C LYS A 187 11.24 10.83 10.12
N ARG A 188 11.31 11.30 8.88
CA ARG A 188 10.19 11.23 7.93
C ARG A 188 9.73 9.79 7.69
N VAL A 189 10.67 8.87 7.49
CA VAL A 189 10.41 7.44 7.32
C VAL A 189 9.79 6.83 8.57
N LEU A 190 10.29 7.18 9.76
CA LEU A 190 9.73 6.72 11.02
C LEU A 190 8.27 7.14 11.18
N PHE A 191 7.94 8.40 10.88
CA PHE A 191 6.55 8.87 10.93
C PHE A 191 5.68 8.15 9.89
N MET A 192 6.17 7.95 8.67
CA MET A 192 5.47 7.17 7.66
C MET A 192 5.19 5.74 8.15
N PHE A 193 6.19 5.06 8.71
CA PHE A 193 6.06 3.71 9.28
C PHE A 193 5.03 3.65 10.39
N LEU A 194 5.11 4.55 11.38
CA LEU A 194 4.15 4.61 12.49
C LEU A 194 2.73 4.84 12.00
N MET A 195 2.55 5.74 11.03
CA MET A 195 1.23 5.99 10.45
C MET A 195 0.72 4.79 9.67
N THR A 196 1.57 4.10 8.90
CA THR A 196 1.18 2.89 8.17
C THR A 196 0.80 1.76 9.13
N VAL A 197 1.57 1.51 10.19
CA VAL A 197 1.23 0.49 11.19
C VAL A 197 -0.08 0.83 11.90
N ALA A 198 -0.27 2.08 12.34
CA ALA A 198 -1.51 2.50 13.00
C ALA A 198 -2.73 2.35 12.08
N PHE A 199 -2.56 2.75 10.82
CA PHE A 199 -3.58 2.65 9.79
C PHE A 199 -3.95 1.20 9.46
N MET A 200 -2.95 0.36 9.22
CA MET A 200 -3.15 -1.04 8.86
C MET A 200 -3.68 -1.88 10.02
N SER A 201 -3.27 -1.59 11.25
CA SER A 201 -3.79 -2.28 12.44
C SER A 201 -5.27 -2.01 12.63
N THR A 202 -5.68 -0.74 12.54
CA THR A 202 -7.09 -0.36 12.70
C THR A 202 -7.96 -0.88 11.56
N TRP A 203 -7.45 -0.85 10.33
CA TRP A 203 -8.15 -1.43 9.17
C TRP A 203 -8.28 -2.96 9.28
N SER A 204 -7.18 -3.67 9.55
CA SER A 204 -7.20 -5.14 9.65
C SER A 204 -8.07 -5.61 10.82
N LEU A 205 -8.06 -4.88 11.94
CA LEU A 205 -8.96 -5.15 13.07
C LEU A 205 -10.42 -4.95 12.69
N GLY A 206 -10.76 -3.87 11.98
CA GLY A 206 -12.12 -3.62 11.50
C GLY A 206 -12.61 -4.72 10.56
N GLU A 207 -11.79 -5.16 9.61
CA GLU A 207 -12.12 -6.26 8.70
C GLU A 207 -12.23 -7.60 9.42
N TRP A 208 -11.38 -7.86 10.40
CA TRP A 208 -11.44 -9.08 11.20
C TRP A 208 -12.71 -9.13 12.06
N LEU A 209 -13.06 -8.03 12.74
CA LEU A 209 -14.28 -7.93 13.55
C LEU A 209 -15.58 -8.05 12.73
N THR A 210 -15.51 -7.73 11.43
CA THR A 210 -16.65 -7.79 10.50
C THR A 210 -16.64 -9.06 9.64
N GLY A 211 -15.81 -10.05 9.99
CA GLY A 211 -15.69 -11.31 9.24
C GLY A 211 -15.27 -11.14 7.78
N GLN A 212 -14.72 -9.98 7.42
CA GLN A 212 -14.27 -9.67 6.05
C GLN A 212 -12.80 -10.05 5.83
N ARG A 213 -12.06 -10.38 6.89
CA ARG A 213 -10.65 -10.78 6.76
C ARG A 213 -10.25 -11.79 7.82
N TRP A 214 -9.64 -12.88 7.38
CA TRP A 214 -9.16 -13.95 8.24
C TRP A 214 -8.00 -14.71 7.56
N ILE A 215 -7.33 -15.55 8.33
CA ILE A 215 -6.30 -16.47 7.84
C ILE A 215 -6.86 -17.89 7.75
N GLU A 216 -6.64 -18.53 6.60
CA GLU A 216 -6.90 -19.95 6.37
C GLU A 216 -5.59 -20.73 6.34
N THR A 217 -5.64 -22.01 6.69
CA THR A 217 -4.52 -22.95 6.58
C THR A 217 -5.00 -24.20 5.85
N GLY A 218 -4.10 -24.85 5.12
CA GLY A 218 -4.39 -26.12 4.45
C GLY A 218 -4.04 -26.07 2.98
N ALA A 219 -4.70 -26.92 2.20
CA ALA A 219 -4.61 -26.96 0.75
C ALA A 219 -6.01 -27.19 0.18
N ASP A 220 -6.24 -26.73 -1.05
CA ASP A 220 -7.47 -26.97 -1.81
C ASP A 220 -7.82 -28.48 -1.82
N PRO A 221 -9.06 -28.89 -1.51
CA PRO A 221 -10.24 -28.11 -1.11
C PRO A 221 -10.45 -28.01 0.41
N THR A 222 -9.49 -28.50 1.19
CA THR A 222 -9.56 -28.66 2.65
C THR A 222 -8.93 -27.48 3.39
N TRP A 223 -9.47 -26.27 3.21
CA TRP A 223 -9.05 -25.12 4.01
C TRP A 223 -9.76 -25.10 5.36
N THR A 224 -9.01 -24.72 6.39
CA THR A 224 -9.53 -24.55 7.75
C THR A 224 -9.14 -23.20 8.31
N LEU A 225 -9.94 -22.65 9.22
CA LEU A 225 -9.59 -21.41 9.91
C LEU A 225 -8.31 -21.59 10.72
N ALA A 226 -7.36 -20.68 10.57
CA ALA A 226 -6.14 -20.71 11.36
C ALA A 226 -6.44 -20.47 12.84
N ILE A 227 -5.73 -21.18 13.72
CA ILE A 227 -5.81 -20.96 15.17
C ILE A 227 -5.43 -19.51 15.53
N PRO A 228 -5.89 -18.98 16.68
CA PRO A 228 -5.70 -17.57 17.03
C PRO A 228 -4.23 -17.08 17.00
N ALA A 229 -3.29 -17.94 17.39
CA ALA A 229 -1.87 -17.61 17.36
C ALA A 229 -1.36 -17.34 15.93
N TYR A 230 -1.76 -18.17 14.95
CA TYR A 230 -1.38 -17.95 13.56
C TYR A 230 -2.12 -16.76 12.95
N GLN A 231 -3.40 -16.55 13.27
CA GLN A 231 -4.11 -15.33 12.86
C GLN A 231 -3.30 -14.09 13.29
N PHE A 232 -2.90 -14.01 14.56
CA PHE A 232 -2.14 -12.88 15.09
C PHE A 232 -0.79 -12.71 14.39
N VAL A 233 0.00 -13.79 14.24
CA VAL A 233 1.33 -13.72 13.63
C VAL A 233 1.26 -13.27 12.17
N PHE A 234 0.35 -13.84 11.39
CA PHE A 234 0.22 -13.48 9.97
C PHE A 234 -0.36 -12.08 9.79
N PHE A 235 -1.30 -11.64 10.61
CA PHE A 235 -1.73 -10.24 10.61
C PHE A 235 -0.61 -9.29 11.01
N ALA A 236 0.18 -9.61 12.04
CA ALA A 236 1.31 -8.80 12.44
C ALA A 236 2.37 -8.69 11.33
N TYR A 237 2.65 -9.81 10.64
CA TYR A 237 3.54 -9.83 9.48
C TYR A 237 3.01 -8.96 8.32
N ASP A 238 1.74 -9.11 7.94
CA ASP A 238 1.10 -8.28 6.92
C ASP A 238 1.19 -6.78 7.28
N ILE A 239 0.80 -6.42 8.50
CA ILE A 239 0.77 -5.03 8.96
C ILE A 239 2.17 -4.42 9.05
N VAL A 240 3.13 -5.11 9.68
CA VAL A 240 4.43 -4.54 10.02
C VAL A 240 5.42 -4.69 8.88
N VAL A 241 5.48 -5.86 8.23
CA VAL A 241 6.49 -6.16 7.21
C VAL A 241 5.97 -5.81 5.82
N GLU A 242 4.86 -6.40 5.40
CA GLU A 242 4.35 -6.22 4.02
C GLU A 242 3.77 -4.83 3.76
N MET A 243 3.15 -4.24 4.77
CA MET A 243 2.53 -2.92 4.63
C MET A 243 3.41 -1.87 5.28
N GLY A 244 3.89 -2.09 6.50
CA GLY A 244 4.76 -1.16 7.22
C GLY A 244 6.09 -0.92 6.50
N LEU A 245 6.98 -1.92 6.51
CA LEU A 245 8.36 -1.78 6.02
C LEU A 245 8.47 -1.72 4.50
N PHE A 246 7.75 -2.58 3.77
CA PHE A 246 7.81 -2.60 2.31
C PHE A 246 7.36 -1.27 1.70
N THR A 247 6.33 -0.61 2.24
CA THR A 247 5.86 0.68 1.71
C THR A 247 6.90 1.80 1.84
N LEU A 248 7.81 1.70 2.81
CA LEU A 248 8.92 2.66 2.97
C LEU A 248 9.92 2.58 1.82
N SER A 249 9.99 1.43 1.13
CA SER A 249 10.89 1.24 -0.01
C SER A 249 10.59 2.21 -1.15
N PHE A 250 9.32 2.62 -1.32
CA PHE A 250 8.96 3.60 -2.34
C PHE A 250 9.63 4.95 -2.11
N LEU A 251 9.72 5.36 -0.85
CA LEU A 251 10.42 6.57 -0.44
C LEU A 251 11.93 6.39 -0.61
N ALA A 252 12.49 5.25 -0.18
CA ALA A 252 13.90 4.94 -0.34
C ALA A 252 14.34 5.00 -1.82
N ILE A 253 13.59 4.35 -2.70
CA ILE A 253 13.82 4.34 -4.15
C ILE A 253 13.81 5.77 -4.71
N LEU A 254 12.84 6.60 -4.32
CA LEU A 254 12.79 8.01 -4.73
C LEU A 254 14.05 8.77 -4.31
N TYR A 255 14.52 8.60 -3.06
CA TYR A 255 15.72 9.28 -2.58
C TYR A 255 16.99 8.79 -3.28
N ILE A 256 17.09 7.49 -3.55
CA ILE A 256 18.20 6.91 -4.32
C ILE A 256 18.25 7.52 -5.72
N PHE A 257 17.13 7.53 -6.45
CA PHE A 257 17.06 8.14 -7.78
C PHE A 257 17.43 9.62 -7.78
N ARG A 258 17.00 10.38 -6.76
CA ARG A 258 17.39 11.79 -6.62
C ARG A 258 18.88 11.97 -6.37
N SER A 259 19.48 11.12 -5.53
CA SER A 259 20.92 11.16 -5.28
C SER A 259 21.73 10.89 -6.55
N ILE A 260 21.34 9.89 -7.33
CA ILE A 260 22.00 9.54 -8.60
C ILE A 260 21.88 10.69 -9.60
N ARG A 261 20.66 11.24 -9.78
CA ARG A 261 20.44 12.37 -10.69
C ARG A 261 21.21 13.64 -10.28
N GLY A 262 21.33 13.87 -8.97
CA GLY A 262 22.11 14.98 -8.43
C GLY A 262 23.59 14.87 -8.77
N ARG A 263 24.18 13.68 -8.61
CA ARG A 263 25.59 13.41 -8.96
C ARG A 263 25.84 13.55 -10.47
N LEU A 264 25.02 12.90 -11.30
CA LEU A 264 25.14 12.98 -12.76
C LEU A 264 25.09 14.42 -13.30
N ARG A 265 24.24 15.28 -12.71
CA ARG A 265 24.20 16.70 -13.09
C ARG A 265 25.46 17.46 -12.70
N LYS A 266 26.05 17.12 -11.56
CA LYS A 266 27.29 17.74 -11.08
C LYS A 266 28.45 17.35 -11.99
N ASP A 267 28.58 16.06 -12.31
CA ASP A 267 29.65 15.54 -13.17
C ASP A 267 29.60 16.14 -14.59
N ILE A 268 28.39 16.30 -15.17
CA ILE A 268 28.20 16.97 -16.47
C ILE A 268 28.52 18.47 -16.40
N SER A 269 28.24 19.13 -15.28
CA SER A 269 28.57 20.56 -15.13
C SER A 269 30.07 20.77 -14.99
N GLU A 270 30.75 19.90 -14.24
CA GLU A 270 32.20 19.93 -14.03
C GLU A 270 32.95 19.58 -15.33
N SER A 271 32.47 18.60 -16.11
CA SER A 271 33.08 18.26 -17.41
C SER A 271 33.00 19.42 -18.42
N LYS A 272 31.86 20.12 -18.48
CA LYS A 272 31.69 21.29 -19.36
C LYS A 272 32.53 22.48 -18.93
N THR A 273 32.83 22.64 -17.65
CA THR A 273 33.70 23.74 -17.19
C THR A 273 35.17 23.50 -17.53
N VAL A 274 35.60 22.23 -17.54
CA VAL A 274 36.95 21.83 -17.96
C VAL A 274 37.16 21.98 -19.47
N GLU A 275 36.16 21.69 -20.30
CA GLU A 275 36.26 21.91 -21.75
C GLU A 275 36.37 23.41 -22.11
N VAL A 276 35.58 24.29 -21.49
CA VAL A 276 35.61 25.74 -21.76
C VAL A 276 36.93 26.39 -21.32
N THR A 277 37.57 25.86 -20.27
CA THR A 277 38.87 26.37 -19.80
C THR A 277 40.05 25.92 -20.65
N ASN A 278 39.92 24.80 -21.39
CA ASN A 278 40.94 24.33 -22.32
C ASN A 278 40.83 24.93 -23.73
N GLU A 279 39.68 25.49 -24.12
CA GLU A 279 39.51 26.17 -25.42
C GLU A 279 39.89 27.67 -25.38
N THR A 280 40.26 28.20 -24.21
CA THR A 280 40.56 29.63 -24.00
C THR A 280 42.02 29.93 -23.63
N GLY A 281 42.91 28.92 -23.66
CA GLY A 281 44.35 29.06 -23.48
C GLY A 281 45.12 28.70 -24.75
#